data_AF-A0A844HGR4-F1
#
_entry.id   AF-A0A844HGR4-F1
#
_cell.length_a   1.000
_cell.length_b   1.000
_cell.length_c   1.000
_cell.angle_alpha   90.00
_cell.angle_beta   90.00
_cell.angle_gamma   90.00
#
_symmetry.space_group_name_H-M   'P 1'
#
loop_
_entity.id
_entity.type
_entity.pdbx_description
1 polymer ?
#
loop_
_entity_poly.entity_id
_entity_poly.type
_entity_poly.pdbx_seq_one_letter_code
_entity_poly.pdbx_strand_id
1 'polypeptide(L)'
;MLIAPTRLALVLVMFASPALAHPPPELEDFVGARSGQAEGGLNQRGFANVKGSYWWSAGEGICVHMPVSQGRFKSVDIVKPSDCGMRMRPKTGAGAGCPVDVTEADRYKYPDCN
;
A
#
# COMPACT_ATOMS: atom_id res chain seq x y z
N MET A 1 23.19 -23.17 -53.49
CA MET A 1 23.53 -22.38 -52.28
C MET A 1 22.26 -21.73 -51.78
N LEU A 2 21.68 -22.25 -50.68
CA LEU A 2 20.51 -21.69 -50.01
C LEU A 2 21.00 -20.74 -48.90
N ILE A 3 20.40 -19.56 -48.77
CA ILE A 3 20.56 -18.69 -47.59
C ILE A 3 19.16 -18.39 -47.07
N ALA A 4 18.81 -19.00 -45.94
CA ALA A 4 17.54 -18.78 -45.24
C ALA A 4 17.64 -17.52 -44.35
N PRO A 5 16.60 -16.69 -44.24
CA PRO A 5 16.61 -15.53 -43.36
C PRO A 5 16.30 -15.96 -41.93
N THR A 6 17.31 -15.94 -41.07
CA THR A 6 17.20 -16.20 -39.63
C THR A 6 16.38 -15.10 -38.97
N ARG A 7 15.18 -15.42 -38.47
CA ARG A 7 14.36 -14.48 -37.69
C ARG A 7 15.01 -14.25 -36.32
N LEU A 8 15.47 -13.03 -36.08
CA LEU A 8 16.00 -12.61 -34.78
C LEU A 8 14.83 -12.40 -33.81
N ALA A 9 14.63 -13.33 -32.88
CA ALA A 9 13.63 -13.21 -31.82
C ALA A 9 14.18 -12.33 -30.69
N LEU A 10 13.64 -11.12 -30.53
CA LEU A 10 13.95 -10.20 -29.44
C LEU A 10 13.16 -10.63 -28.19
N VAL A 11 13.83 -11.27 -27.23
CA VAL A 11 13.23 -11.65 -25.94
C VAL A 11 13.30 -10.46 -24.99
N LEU A 12 12.18 -9.75 -24.82
CA LEU A 12 11.99 -8.76 -23.75
C LEU A 12 11.78 -9.51 -22.42
N VAL A 13 12.82 -9.59 -21.59
CA VAL A 13 12.69 -10.07 -20.20
C VAL A 13 12.11 -8.92 -19.37
N MET A 14 10.80 -8.97 -19.10
CA MET A 14 10.18 -8.06 -18.14
C MET A 14 10.56 -8.51 -16.72
N PHE A 15 11.48 -7.79 -16.09
CA PHE A 15 11.72 -7.91 -14.66
C PHE A 15 10.52 -7.32 -13.92
N ALA A 16 9.64 -8.19 -13.41
CA ALA A 16 8.60 -7.79 -12.46
C ALA A 16 9.31 -7.36 -11.16
N SER A 17 9.44 -6.05 -10.93
CA SER A 17 9.98 -5.52 -9.68
C SER A 17 9.02 -5.89 -8.55
N PRO A 18 9.45 -6.61 -7.51
CA PRO A 18 8.64 -6.76 -6.31
C PRO A 18 8.51 -5.38 -5.67
N ALA A 19 7.29 -4.83 -5.63
CA ALA A 19 6.99 -3.65 -4.85
C ALA A 19 7.15 -4.00 -3.37
N LEU A 20 8.34 -3.76 -2.83
CA LEU A 20 8.55 -3.73 -1.39
C LEU A 20 7.73 -2.55 -0.87
N ALA A 21 6.72 -2.84 -0.05
CA ALA A 21 5.94 -1.84 0.66
C ALA A 21 6.87 -1.07 1.62
N HIS A 22 7.49 0.00 1.12
CA HIS A 22 8.15 0.98 1.97
C HIS A 22 7.10 1.63 2.86
N PRO A 23 7.44 2.00 4.12
CA PRO A 23 6.61 2.90 4.91
C PRO A 23 6.23 4.11 4.04
N PRO A 24 5.00 4.63 4.17
CA PRO A 24 4.61 5.81 3.40
C PRO A 24 5.69 6.87 3.62
N PRO A 25 6.39 7.34 2.58
CA PRO A 25 7.50 8.28 2.75
C PRO A 25 7.05 9.56 3.47
N GLU A 26 5.75 9.83 3.41
CA GLU A 26 5.05 10.86 4.16
C GLU A 26 4.96 10.63 5.67
N LEU A 27 5.53 9.57 6.27
CA LEU A 27 5.52 9.39 7.73
C LEU A 27 6.91 9.43 8.36
N GLU A 28 7.98 9.35 7.56
CA GLU A 28 9.36 9.33 8.08
C GLU A 28 9.74 10.61 8.81
N ASP A 29 9.12 11.73 8.47
CA ASP A 29 9.31 13.03 9.13
C ASP A 29 8.81 13.04 10.58
N PHE A 30 7.95 12.10 10.97
CA PHE A 30 7.52 11.96 12.36
C PHE A 30 8.54 11.23 13.24
N VAL A 31 9.56 10.58 12.66
CA VAL A 31 10.61 9.91 13.45
C VAL A 31 11.37 10.96 14.27
N GLY A 32 11.38 10.79 15.59
CA GLY A 32 11.96 11.75 16.54
C GLY A 32 11.04 12.91 16.93
N ALA A 33 9.90 13.09 16.26
CA ALA A 33 8.90 14.09 16.63
C ALA A 33 8.25 13.73 17.98
N ARG A 34 7.82 14.76 18.73
CA ARG A 34 7.07 14.57 19.98
C ARG A 34 5.70 14.01 19.65
N SER A 35 5.35 12.85 20.22
CA SER A 35 4.12 12.12 19.85
C SER A 35 2.88 13.00 19.95
N GLY A 36 2.70 13.69 21.08
CA GLY A 36 1.51 14.53 21.32
C GLY A 36 1.38 15.77 20.43
N GLN A 37 2.43 16.19 19.72
CA GLN A 37 2.36 17.30 18.74
C GLN A 37 2.18 16.78 17.31
N ALA A 38 2.59 15.54 17.05
CA ALA A 38 2.55 14.91 15.74
C ALA A 38 1.18 14.32 15.41
N GLU A 39 0.32 14.06 16.41
CA GLU A 39 -1.02 13.48 16.18
C GLU A 39 -1.87 14.31 15.22
N GLY A 40 -1.80 15.64 15.31
CA GLY A 40 -2.50 16.53 14.39
C GLY A 40 -2.05 16.35 12.94
N GLY A 41 -0.74 16.22 12.71
CA GLY A 41 -0.18 15.97 11.39
C GLY A 41 -0.54 14.59 10.84
N LEU A 42 -0.51 13.55 11.70
CA LEU A 42 -0.95 12.20 11.35
C LEU A 42 -2.42 12.19 10.92
N ASN A 43 -3.29 12.83 11.70
CA ASN A 43 -4.71 12.94 11.37
C ASN A 43 -4.94 13.70 10.04
N GLN A 44 -4.19 14.78 9.79
CA GLN A 44 -4.25 15.53 8.53
C GLN A 44 -3.84 14.68 7.32
N ARG A 45 -2.95 13.70 7.53
CA ARG A 45 -2.53 12.71 6.51
C ARG A 45 -3.46 11.49 6.46
N GLY A 46 -4.56 11.50 7.19
CA GLY A 46 -5.58 10.43 7.15
C GLY A 46 -5.26 9.21 8.03
N PHE A 47 -4.27 9.30 8.92
CA PHE A 47 -3.96 8.27 9.90
C PHE A 47 -4.72 8.52 11.20
N ALA A 48 -5.50 7.53 11.66
CA ALA A 48 -6.19 7.57 12.93
C ALA A 48 -5.48 6.68 13.96
N ASN A 49 -5.33 7.16 15.20
CA ASN A 49 -4.85 6.31 16.30
C ASN A 49 -5.92 5.29 16.66
N VAL A 50 -5.63 4.01 16.46
CA VAL A 50 -6.59 2.92 16.76
C VAL A 50 -6.28 2.22 18.06
N LYS A 51 -5.00 2.20 18.47
CA LYS A 51 -4.55 1.54 19.69
C LYS A 51 -3.11 1.93 20.03
N GLY A 52 -2.91 2.73 21.08
CA GLY A 52 -1.57 3.02 21.60
C GLY A 52 -0.63 3.60 20.54
N SER A 53 0.37 2.84 20.13
CA SER A 53 1.33 3.23 19.07
C SER A 53 0.91 2.79 17.65
N TYR A 54 -0.30 2.26 17.46
CA TYR A 54 -0.80 1.81 16.16
C TYR A 54 -1.72 2.83 15.51
N TRP A 55 -1.47 3.08 14.23
CA TRP A 55 -2.13 4.07 13.40
C TRP A 55 -2.68 3.44 12.13
N TRP A 56 -3.91 3.78 11.76
CA TRP A 56 -4.62 3.20 10.62
C TRP A 56 -4.94 4.26 9.58
N SER A 57 -4.59 4.00 8.32
CA SER A 57 -5.07 4.75 7.17
C SER A 57 -6.18 3.96 6.48
N ALA A 58 -7.42 4.45 6.58
CA ALA A 58 -8.57 3.81 5.94
C ALA A 58 -8.55 3.96 4.41
N GLY A 59 -8.03 5.09 3.90
CA GLY A 59 -7.92 5.35 2.47
C GLY A 59 -6.97 4.37 1.78
N GLU A 60 -5.84 4.07 2.44
CA GLU A 60 -4.82 3.17 1.90
C GLU A 60 -5.01 1.71 2.35
N GLY A 61 -5.70 1.50 3.47
CA GLY A 61 -5.80 0.19 4.12
C GLY A 61 -4.53 -0.21 4.87
N ILE A 62 -3.69 0.75 5.27
CA ILE A 62 -2.38 0.47 5.85
C ILE A 62 -2.42 0.65 7.37
N CYS A 63 -1.78 -0.28 8.09
CA CYS A 63 -1.53 -0.17 9.52
C CYS A 63 -0.05 0.12 9.75
N VAL A 64 0.22 1.12 10.59
CA VAL A 64 1.57 1.54 10.95
C VAL A 64 1.75 1.47 12.45
N HIS A 65 2.87 0.90 12.89
CA HIS A 65 3.30 0.90 14.27
C HIS A 65 4.40 1.96 14.46
N MET A 66 4.14 2.91 15.36
CA MET A 66 5.03 4.03 15.68
C MET A 66 5.34 4.04 17.18
N PRO A 67 6.30 3.22 17.65
CA PRO A 67 6.59 3.10 19.06
C PRO A 67 7.11 4.43 19.62
N VAL A 68 6.62 4.79 20.81
CA VAL A 68 7.03 6.00 21.51
C VAL A 68 8.04 5.66 22.59
N SER A 69 9.18 6.34 22.58
CA SER A 69 10.17 6.28 23.68
C SER A 69 10.62 7.70 24.01
N GLN A 70 10.71 8.02 25.30
CA GLN A 70 10.99 9.37 25.79
C GLN A 70 10.04 10.44 25.20
N GLY A 71 8.78 10.07 24.99
CA GLY A 71 7.76 10.96 24.42
C GLY A 71 7.95 11.29 22.93
N ARG A 72 8.78 10.52 22.21
CA ARG A 72 9.05 10.70 20.77
C ARG A 72 8.84 9.40 20.00
N PHE A 73 8.39 9.50 18.75
CA PHE A 73 8.34 8.35 17.87
C PHE A 73 9.75 7.86 17.52
N LYS A 74 9.94 6.54 17.51
CA LYS A 74 11.26 5.91 17.30
C LYS A 74 11.44 5.33 15.90
N SER A 75 10.37 4.80 15.34
CA SER A 75 10.34 4.19 14.02
C SER A 75 8.93 4.34 13.43
N VAL A 76 8.82 4.00 12.15
CA VAL A 76 7.57 3.90 11.39
C VAL A 76 7.63 2.56 10.68
N ASP A 77 6.87 1.60 11.19
CA ASP A 77 6.88 0.24 10.67
C ASP A 77 5.50 -0.09 10.10
N ILE A 78 5.40 -0.44 8.82
CA ILE A 78 4.16 -1.00 8.28
C ILE A 78 3.99 -2.41 8.87
N VAL A 79 2.84 -2.63 9.49
CA VAL A 79 2.49 -3.91 10.11
C VAL A 79 1.21 -4.47 9.50
N LYS A 80 0.77 -5.64 9.95
CA LYS A 80 -0.43 -6.25 9.40
C LYS A 80 -1.64 -5.43 9.82
N PRO A 81 -2.66 -5.25 8.96
CA PRO A 81 -3.91 -4.59 9.31
C PRO A 81 -4.61 -5.18 10.54
N SER A 82 -4.44 -6.49 10.77
CA SER A 82 -4.94 -7.18 11.96
C SER A 82 -4.36 -6.64 13.27
N ASP A 83 -3.15 -6.08 13.25
CA ASP A 83 -2.50 -5.50 14.43
C ASP A 83 -3.19 -4.19 14.85
N CYS A 84 -3.72 -3.45 13.86
CA CYS A 84 -4.66 -2.34 14.06
C CYS A 84 -6.10 -2.79 14.37
N GLY A 85 -6.37 -4.10 14.48
CA GLY A 85 -7.71 -4.65 14.66
C GLY A 85 -8.58 -4.63 13.39
N MET A 86 -7.99 -4.31 12.24
CA MET A 86 -8.70 -4.24 10.97
C MET A 86 -8.65 -5.57 10.25
N ARG A 87 -9.80 -6.04 9.78
CA ARG A 87 -9.86 -7.13 8.82
C ARG A 87 -9.77 -6.51 7.43
N MET A 88 -8.65 -6.70 6.75
CA MET A 88 -8.58 -6.33 5.33
C MET A 88 -9.65 -7.08 4.57
N ARG A 89 -10.60 -6.35 4.01
CA ARG A 89 -11.22 -6.80 2.78
C ARG A 89 -10.23 -6.48 1.67
N PRO A 90 -9.87 -7.43 0.80
CA PRO A 90 -9.13 -7.11 -0.41
C PRO A 90 -9.81 -5.91 -1.09
N LYS A 91 -9.05 -4.90 -1.52
CA LYS A 91 -9.56 -3.88 -2.45
C LYS A 91 -9.86 -4.58 -3.78
N THR A 92 -10.99 -5.28 -3.83
CA THR A 92 -11.56 -5.88 -5.01
C THR A 92 -12.93 -5.22 -5.15
N GLY A 93 -12.94 -4.06 -5.77
CA GLY A 93 -14.12 -3.21 -5.89
C GLY A 93 -13.76 -1.83 -6.44
N ALA A 94 -14.78 -1.15 -6.97
CA ALA A 94 -14.69 0.14 -7.63
C ALA A 94 -13.85 1.14 -6.83
N GLY A 95 -12.73 1.58 -7.42
CA GLY A 95 -11.74 2.46 -6.80
C GLY A 95 -10.29 1.96 -6.87
N ALA A 96 -10.07 0.68 -7.21
CA ALA A 96 -8.73 0.14 -7.51
C ALA A 96 -8.29 0.35 -8.98
N GLY A 97 -9.11 1.02 -9.80
CA GLY A 97 -9.05 0.91 -11.26
C GLY A 97 -9.73 -0.37 -11.73
N CYS A 98 -10.20 -0.37 -12.98
CA CYS A 98 -10.84 -1.53 -13.56
C CYS A 98 -9.79 -2.61 -13.87
N PRO A 99 -10.02 -3.89 -13.48
CA PRO A 99 -9.12 -4.98 -13.87
C PRO A 99 -8.98 -5.03 -15.39
N VAL A 100 -7.75 -5.23 -15.89
CA VAL A 100 -7.49 -5.28 -17.35
C VAL A 100 -7.89 -6.63 -17.99
N ASP A 101 -8.37 -7.58 -17.17
CA ASP A 101 -8.65 -8.96 -17.52
C ASP A 101 -9.97 -9.50 -16.92
N VAL A 102 -11.00 -8.64 -16.81
CA VAL A 102 -12.33 -9.10 -16.36
C VAL A 102 -12.95 -10.06 -17.37
N THR A 103 -13.21 -11.30 -16.93
CA THR A 103 -14.02 -12.25 -17.68
C THR A 103 -15.50 -11.85 -17.63
N GLU A 104 -16.31 -12.33 -18.58
CA GLU A 104 -17.77 -12.08 -18.61
C GLU A 104 -18.45 -12.40 -17.27
N ALA A 105 -18.01 -13.47 -16.60
CA ALA A 105 -18.55 -13.92 -15.32
C ALA A 105 -18.24 -12.95 -14.17
N ASP A 106 -17.15 -12.20 -14.27
CA ASP A 106 -16.69 -11.29 -13.22
C ASP A 106 -17.26 -9.86 -13.38
N ARG A 107 -17.92 -9.55 -14.51
CA ARG A 107 -18.44 -8.19 -14.79
C ARG A 107 -19.48 -7.71 -13.77
N TYR A 108 -20.27 -8.61 -13.19
CA TYR A 108 -21.22 -8.26 -12.10
C TYR A 108 -20.52 -7.69 -10.85
N LYS A 109 -19.25 -8.05 -10.61
CA LYS A 109 -18.47 -7.59 -9.45
C LYS A 109 -17.95 -6.15 -9.60
N TYR A 110 -17.95 -5.61 -10.82
CA TYR A 110 -17.42 -4.29 -11.15
C TYR A 110 -18.42 -3.51 -12.02
N PRO A 111 -19.61 -3.14 -11.49
CA PRO A 111 -20.64 -2.45 -12.26
C PRO A 111 -20.21 -1.06 -12.77
N ASP A 112 -19.22 -0.46 -12.11
CA ASP A 112 -18.67 0.85 -12.45
C ASP A 112 -17.57 0.78 -13.54
N CYS A 113 -17.25 -0.42 -14.05
CA CYS A 113 -16.18 -0.70 -15.03
C CYS A 113 -16.72 -1.12 -16.40
N ASN A 114 -17.63 -0.31 -16.94
CA ASN A 114 -18.29 -0.55 -18.23
C ASN A 114 -17.69 0.28 -19.37
#